data_AF-A0A396H6A3-F1
#
_entry.id   AF-A0A396H6A3-F1
#
_cell.length_a   1.000
_cell.length_b   1.000
_cell.length_c   1.000
_cell.angle_alpha   90.00
_cell.angle_beta   90.00
_cell.angle_gamma   90.00
#
_symmetry.space_group_name_H-M   'P 1'
#
loop_
_entity.id
_entity.type
_entity.pdbx_description
1 polymer ?
#
loop_
_entity_poly.entity_id
_entity_poly.type
_entity_poly.pdbx_seq_one_letter_code
_entity_poly.pdbx_strand_id
1 'polypeptide(L)'
;MNTKEKIKASRKKLDDGIVLWKVGKYERASKRFKQAVKIIEDGTSFSDDEKKDVRDLKSSCGVHISKCDAMLLYDQQLMKSYEEHRRF
;
A
#
# COMPACT_ATOMS: atom_id res chain seq x y z
N MET A 1 2.55 -15.33 -15.10
CA MET A 1 2.56 -15.74 -13.68
C MET A 1 1.35 -16.60 -13.44
N ASN A 2 1.52 -17.76 -12.81
CA ASN A 2 0.39 -18.54 -12.30
C ASN A 2 -0.22 -17.88 -11.05
N THR A 3 -1.36 -18.40 -10.57
CA THR A 3 -2.08 -17.84 -9.41
C THR A 3 -1.19 -17.75 -8.16
N LYS A 4 -0.46 -18.83 -7.84
CA LYS A 4 0.45 -18.88 -6.68
C LYS A 4 1.60 -17.87 -6.79
N GLU A 5 2.17 -17.71 -7.97
CA GLU A 5 3.19 -16.70 -8.25
C GLU A 5 2.65 -15.28 -8.08
N LYS A 6 1.42 -15.02 -8.56
CA LYS A 6 0.75 -13.72 -8.37
C LYS A 6 0.55 -13.42 -6.89
N ILE A 7 0.05 -14.37 -6.10
CA ILE A 7 -0.12 -14.22 -4.64
C ILE A 7 1.23 -13.94 -3.97
N LYS A 8 2.26 -14.73 -4.27
CA LYS A 8 3.61 -14.55 -3.70
C LYS A 8 4.20 -13.19 -4.06
N ALA A 9 4.05 -12.75 -5.31
CA ALA A 9 4.54 -11.45 -5.75
C ALA A 9 3.79 -10.28 -5.11
N SER A 10 2.47 -10.40 -4.95
CA SER A 10 1.66 -9.43 -4.22
C SER A 10 2.09 -9.34 -2.75
N ARG A 11 2.28 -10.48 -2.07
CA ARG A 11 2.79 -10.54 -0.69
C ARG A 11 4.14 -9.83 -0.57
N LYS A 12 5.07 -10.11 -1.47
CA LYS A 12 6.38 -9.43 -1.49
C LYS A 12 6.24 -7.90 -1.64
N LYS A 13 5.30 -7.42 -2.46
CA LYS A 13 5.05 -5.98 -2.61
C LYS A 13 4.42 -5.35 -1.37
N LEU A 14 3.56 -6.09 -0.67
CA LEU A 14 3.06 -5.68 0.65
C LEU A 14 4.23 -5.54 1.63
N ASP A 15 5.10 -6.54 1.73
CA ASP A 15 6.25 -6.52 2.66
C ASP A 15 7.23 -5.38 2.36
N ASP A 16 7.59 -5.17 1.07
CA ASP A 16 8.39 -4.03 0.61
C ASP A 16 7.75 -2.68 1.06
N GLY A 17 6.43 -2.57 0.92
CA GLY A 17 5.67 -1.39 1.32
C GLY A 17 5.71 -1.17 2.82
N ILE A 18 5.59 -2.23 3.63
CA ILE A 18 5.67 -2.15 5.10
C ILE A 18 7.06 -1.67 5.53
N VAL A 19 8.13 -2.17 4.92
CA VAL A 19 9.50 -1.72 5.19
C VAL A 19 9.65 -0.22 4.91
N LEU A 20 9.14 0.25 3.76
CA LEU A 20 9.17 1.67 3.41
C LEU A 20 8.33 2.53 4.36
N TRP A 21 7.16 2.03 4.75
CA TRP A 21 6.25 2.73 5.67
C TRP A 21 6.91 2.93 7.04
N LYS A 22 7.59 1.91 7.57
CA LYS A 22 8.30 1.98 8.86
C LYS A 22 9.41 3.03 8.89
N VAL A 23 10.01 3.37 7.74
CA VAL A 23 11.07 4.39 7.62
C VAL A 23 10.54 5.73 7.13
N GLY A 24 9.23 5.97 7.21
CA GLY A 24 8.61 7.26 6.87
C GLY A 24 8.49 7.54 5.36
N LYS A 25 8.79 6.57 4.49
CA LYS A 25 8.72 6.76 3.02
C LYS A 25 7.32 6.50 2.49
N TYR A 26 6.33 7.26 2.97
CA TYR A 26 4.89 6.98 2.77
C TYR A 26 4.46 6.98 1.30
N GLU A 27 4.97 7.89 0.47
CA GLU A 27 4.64 7.92 -0.96
C GLU A 27 5.13 6.66 -1.69
N ARG A 28 6.37 6.24 -1.43
CA ARG A 28 6.95 5.02 -2.00
C ARG A 28 6.23 3.77 -1.47
N ALA A 29 5.85 3.77 -0.18
CA ALA A 29 5.08 2.69 0.43
C ALA A 29 3.70 2.55 -0.24
N SER A 30 2.95 3.65 -0.36
CA SER A 30 1.63 3.69 -1.04
C SER A 30 1.71 3.12 -2.45
N LYS A 31 2.74 3.48 -3.23
CA LYS A 31 2.97 2.92 -4.57
C LYS A 31 3.17 1.40 -4.55
N ARG A 32 3.88 0.84 -3.56
CA ARG A 32 4.08 -0.62 -3.44
C ARG A 32 2.81 -1.36 -3.08
N PHE A 33 2.00 -0.83 -2.17
CA PHE A 33 0.70 -1.41 -1.83
C PHE A 33 -0.26 -1.39 -3.02
N LYS A 34 -0.33 -0.28 -3.77
CA LYS A 34 -1.13 -0.20 -5.01
C LYS A 34 -0.66 -1.20 -6.07
N GLN A 35 0.65 -1.42 -6.20
CA GLN A 35 1.19 -2.48 -7.07
C GLN A 35 0.80 -3.89 -6.59
N ALA A 36 0.82 -4.14 -5.27
CA ALA A 36 0.41 -5.43 -4.70
C ALA A 36 -1.04 -5.79 -5.05
N VAL A 37 -1.96 -4.82 -4.92
CA VAL A 37 -3.38 -4.97 -5.29
C VAL A 37 -3.53 -5.24 -6.79
N LYS A 38 -2.83 -4.46 -7.64
CA LYS A 38 -2.90 -4.62 -9.09
C LYS A 38 -2.50 -6.03 -9.56
N ILE A 39 -1.49 -6.65 -8.93
CA ILE A 39 -1.02 -8.01 -9.29
C ILE A 39 -2.13 -9.06 -9.14
N ILE A 40 -2.99 -8.92 -8.13
CA ILE A 40 -4.05 -9.89 -7.76
C ILE A 40 -5.45 -9.49 -8.25
N GLU A 41 -5.58 -8.34 -8.91
CA GLU A 41 -6.82 -7.89 -9.58
C GLU A 41 -6.86 -8.24 -11.06
N ASP A 42 -5.75 -8.71 -11.62
CA ASP A 42 -5.53 -8.83 -13.05
C ASP A 42 -6.24 -10.05 -13.68
N GLY A 43 -7.59 -10.01 -13.69
CA GLY A 43 -8.49 -10.87 -14.47
C GLY A 43 -8.37 -12.38 -14.24
N THR A 44 -7.70 -12.80 -13.17
CA THR A 44 -7.35 -14.21 -12.94
C THR A 44 -8.36 -14.88 -12.02
N SER A 45 -8.89 -16.02 -12.45
CA SER A 45 -9.72 -16.86 -11.61
C SER A 45 -8.84 -17.64 -10.62
N PHE A 46 -8.95 -17.28 -9.34
CA PHE A 46 -8.32 -17.99 -8.23
C PHE A 46 -9.22 -19.14 -7.75
N SER A 47 -8.63 -20.21 -7.21
CA SER A 47 -9.39 -21.27 -6.53
C SER A 47 -10.07 -20.74 -5.26
N ASP A 48 -11.01 -21.48 -4.67
CA ASP A 48 -11.69 -21.03 -3.45
C ASP A 48 -10.74 -20.87 -2.26
N ASP A 49 -9.72 -21.73 -2.15
CA ASP A 49 -8.64 -21.60 -1.17
C ASP A 49 -7.83 -20.31 -1.39
N GLU A 50 -7.44 -20.05 -2.65
CA GLU A 50 -6.67 -18.87 -3.04
C GLU A 50 -7.47 -17.56 -2.90
N LYS A 51 -8.79 -17.60 -3.11
CA LYS A 51 -9.67 -16.43 -2.95
C LYS A 51 -9.65 -15.89 -1.52
N LYS A 52 -9.44 -16.73 -0.50
CA LYS A 52 -9.27 -16.27 0.88
C LYS A 52 -7.99 -15.45 1.01
N ASP A 53 -6.85 -16.00 0.56
CA ASP A 53 -5.55 -15.31 0.60
C ASP A 53 -5.56 -13.99 -0.16
N VAL A 54 -6.20 -13.97 -1.33
CA VAL A 54 -6.35 -12.77 -2.17
C VAL A 54 -7.19 -11.70 -1.46
N ARG A 55 -8.29 -12.08 -0.80
CA ARG A 55 -9.11 -11.13 -0.01
C ARG A 55 -8.32 -10.54 1.15
N ASP A 56 -7.59 -11.37 1.90
CA ASP A 56 -6.77 -10.91 3.01
C ASP A 56 -5.65 -9.97 2.55
N LEU A 57 -5.01 -10.29 1.42
CA LEU A 57 -4.02 -9.42 0.78
C LEU A 57 -4.60 -8.06 0.39
N LYS A 58 -5.76 -8.04 -0.28
CA LYS A 58 -6.41 -6.79 -0.68
C LYS A 58 -6.78 -5.93 0.53
N SER A 59 -7.37 -6.55 1.56
CA SER A 59 -7.73 -5.87 2.80
C SER A 59 -6.50 -5.25 3.47
N SER A 60 -5.44 -6.04 3.63
CA SER A 60 -4.18 -5.57 4.22
C SER A 60 -3.57 -4.41 3.43
N CYS A 61 -3.51 -4.52 2.09
CA CYS A 61 -2.97 -3.45 1.26
C CYS A 61 -3.83 -2.18 1.33
N GLY A 62 -5.16 -2.32 1.33
CA GLY A 62 -6.10 -1.21 1.45
C GLY A 62 -5.89 -0.42 2.74
N VAL A 63 -5.83 -1.11 3.88
CA VAL A 63 -5.55 -0.49 5.19
C VAL A 63 -4.23 0.29 5.16
N HIS A 64 -3.19 -0.29 4.58
CA HIS A 64 -1.90 0.37 4.48
C HIS A 64 -1.90 1.58 3.53
N ILE A 65 -2.65 1.54 2.44
CA ILE A 65 -2.84 2.69 1.54
C ILE A 65 -3.52 3.82 2.30
N SER A 66 -4.63 3.55 3.01
CA SER A 66 -5.32 4.56 3.81
C SER A 66 -4.43 5.17 4.88
N LYS A 67 -3.59 4.36 5.55
CA LYS A 67 -2.58 4.87 6.49
C LYS A 67 -1.56 5.78 5.81
N CYS A 68 -1.08 5.43 4.61
CA CYS A 68 -0.15 6.29 3.87
C CYS A 68 -0.80 7.62 3.48
N ASP A 69 -2.02 7.57 2.96
CA ASP A 69 -2.74 8.77 2.51
C ASP A 69 -3.01 9.71 3.69
N ALA A 70 -3.36 9.18 4.86
CA ALA A 70 -3.50 9.97 6.08
C ALA A 70 -2.18 10.63 6.53
N MET A 71 -1.06 9.89 6.52
CA MET A 71 0.24 10.45 6.89
C MET A 71 0.70 11.55 5.92
N LEU A 72 0.53 11.33 4.62
CA LEU A 72 0.89 12.32 3.61
C LEU A 72 0.07 13.60 3.73
N LEU A 73 -1.23 13.48 4.02
CA LEU A 73 -2.10 14.62 4.26
C LEU A 73 -1.66 15.41 5.51
N TYR A 74 -1.33 14.69 6.58
CA TYR A 74 -0.82 15.31 7.82
C TYR A 74 0.48 16.08 7.57
N ASP A 75 1.45 15.48 6.88
CA ASP A 75 2.72 16.14 6.53
C ASP A 75 2.49 17.41 5.69
N GLN A 76 1.57 17.35 4.72
CA GLN A 76 1.20 18.52 3.91
C GLN A 76 0.56 19.64 4.73
N GLN A 77 -0.31 19.31 5.69
CA GLN A 77 -0.94 20.30 6.58
C GLN A 77 0.08 20.93 7.54
N LEU A 78 0.98 20.12 8.09
CA LEU A 78 2.05 20.59 8.97
C LEU A 78 2.97 21.59 8.25
N MET A 79 3.38 21.29 7.02
CA MET A 79 4.22 22.18 6.22
C MET A 79 3.52 23.52 5.92
N LYS A 80 2.22 23.51 5.61
CA LYS A 80 1.46 24.75 5.41
C LYS A 80 1.44 25.62 6.66
N SER A 81 1.16 25.02 7.83
CA SER A 81 1.19 25.74 9.10
C SER A 81 2.57 26.32 9.42
N TYR A 82 3.65 25.57 9.16
CA TYR A 82 5.01 26.06 9.34
C TYR A 82 5.32 27.27 8.43
N GLU A 83 4.93 27.21 7.16
CA GLU A 83 5.14 28.31 6.21
C GLU A 83 4.34 29.56 6.58
N GLU A 84 3.11 29.40 7.09
CA GLU A 84 2.29 30.51 7.59
C GLU A 84 2.96 31.20 8.78
N HIS A 85 3.41 30.43 9.78
CA HIS A 85 4.07 31.00 10.95
C HIS A 85 5.46 31.58 10.66
N ARG A 86 6.18 31.09 9.65
CA ARG A 86 7.49 31.65 9.23
C ARG A 86 7.37 33.02 8.55
N ARG A 87 6.19 33.37 8.02
CA ARG A 87 5.97 34.64 7.32
C ARG A 87 5.69 35.82 8.26
N PHE A 88 5.51 35.57 9.56
CA PHE A 88 5.36 36.58 10.61
C PHE A 88 6.63 36.68 11.44
#